data_AF-A0A2N5KAP6-F1
#
_entry.id   AF-A0A2N5KAP6-F1
#
_cell.length_a   1.000
_cell.length_b   1.000
_cell.length_c   1.000
_cell.angle_alpha   90.00
_cell.angle_beta   90.00
_cell.angle_gamma   90.00
#
_symmetry.space_group_name_H-M   'P 1'
#
loop_
_entity.id
_entity.type
_entity.pdbx_description
1 polymer ?
#
loop_
_entity_poly.entity_id
_entity_poly.type
_entity_poly.pdbx_seq_one_letter_code
_entity_poly.pdbx_strand_id
1 'polypeptide(L)'
;MITKTYTFWGAFAKAALTFILLGFVSIFLARTVYGDIDWIILWIGIFIFGYVMYESRRKEKEIQGRPEGFVSLAQEYGYEYNTKPDFMLLSQNLQELGERDTTLCNSLTGNGWQYADYSYAVYRRTKHGEYKAENIYYSVLELDLPRALPNLLFDSPKTHRRQFKHTFDSSQVHKLEGNFDKHFITYFPKFYSIDALSIISPEVMQAMIDADEYDIEISGNKLFFYRPLMPVEYIPEMVRKGEAIKQKLLNNIVTYKDERLDGGDGRKGVSMYGHQLRLNPYRALPGLIGGIVLTVVGVIYGLKVGAPVINQASVYGLLITGYSGFSIWRVWYKNRLLDERYRKIHNNKPEKVEKAV
;
A
#
# COMPACT_ATOMS: atom_id res chain seq x y z
N MET A 1 28.42 -4.11 1.01
CA MET A 1 28.54 -5.32 0.17
C MET A 1 27.68 -5.10 -1.07
N ILE A 2 28.33 -4.85 -2.21
CA ILE A 2 27.71 -4.39 -3.46
C ILE A 2 27.06 -5.59 -4.15
N THR A 3 25.76 -5.81 -3.93
CA THR A 3 25.01 -6.85 -4.64
C THR A 3 24.59 -6.34 -6.01
N LYS A 4 25.33 -6.78 -7.02
CA LYS A 4 25.01 -6.88 -8.46
C LYS A 4 23.57 -6.47 -8.82
N THR A 5 23.43 -5.27 -9.37
CA THR A 5 22.26 -4.72 -10.06
C THR A 5 22.04 -5.36 -11.44
N TYR A 6 22.09 -6.69 -11.53
CA TYR A 6 21.62 -7.41 -12.70
C TYR A 6 20.20 -7.86 -12.43
N THR A 7 19.18 -7.31 -13.10
CA THR A 7 18.00 -8.08 -13.53
C THR A 7 16.94 -7.32 -14.32
N PHE A 8 16.77 -5.99 -14.19
CA PHE A 8 15.80 -5.25 -15.02
C PHE A 8 16.46 -4.47 -16.15
N TRP A 9 17.55 -3.76 -15.82
CA TRP A 9 18.30 -2.90 -16.76
C TRP A 9 18.87 -3.64 -17.95
N GLY A 10 19.44 -4.83 -17.73
CA GLY A 10 19.99 -5.64 -18.81
C GLY A 10 18.91 -6.17 -19.77
N ALA A 11 17.71 -6.46 -19.29
CA ALA A 11 16.62 -6.97 -20.12
C ALA A 11 15.91 -5.84 -20.89
N PHE A 12 15.68 -4.69 -20.23
CA PHE A 12 15.06 -3.52 -20.86
C PHE A 12 16.01 -2.82 -21.85
N ALA A 13 17.30 -2.69 -21.51
CA ALA A 13 18.30 -2.19 -22.45
C ALA A 13 18.47 -3.13 -23.66
N LYS A 14 18.43 -4.45 -23.46
CA LYS A 14 18.40 -5.42 -24.57
C LYS A 14 17.14 -5.30 -25.40
N ALA A 15 15.96 -5.11 -24.79
CA ALA A 15 14.70 -4.93 -25.52
C ALA A 15 14.69 -3.61 -26.32
N ALA A 16 15.18 -2.51 -25.75
CA ALA A 16 15.35 -1.24 -26.44
C ALA A 16 16.37 -1.33 -27.59
N LEU A 17 17.52 -1.99 -27.35
CA LEU A 17 18.51 -2.25 -28.40
C LEU A 17 17.94 -3.15 -29.50
N THR A 18 17.10 -4.14 -29.14
CA THR A 18 16.41 -5.01 -30.09
C THR A 18 15.37 -4.24 -30.89
N PHE A 19 14.65 -3.31 -30.28
CA PHE A 19 13.70 -2.40 -30.97
C PHE A 19 14.43 -1.44 -31.92
N ILE A 20 15.57 -0.89 -31.50
CA ILE A 20 16.43 -0.04 -32.35
C ILE A 20 17.00 -0.86 -33.51
N LEU A 21 17.46 -2.09 -33.27
CA LEU A 21 17.94 -3.02 -34.30
C LEU A 21 16.83 -3.46 -35.26
N LEU A 22 15.64 -3.76 -34.76
CA LEU A 22 14.46 -4.09 -35.58
C LEU A 22 14.00 -2.91 -36.42
N GLY A 23 14.05 -1.68 -35.88
CA GLY A 23 13.86 -0.46 -36.65
C GLY A 23 14.93 -0.28 -37.74
N PHE A 24 16.19 -0.57 -37.43
CA PHE A 24 17.28 -0.55 -38.43
C PHE A 24 17.11 -1.62 -39.53
N VAL A 25 16.63 -2.81 -39.17
CA VAL A 25 16.37 -3.91 -40.12
C VAL A 25 15.12 -3.63 -40.96
N SER A 26 14.08 -2.98 -40.42
CA SER A 26 12.91 -2.58 -41.21
C SER A 26 13.25 -1.48 -42.23
N ILE A 27 14.13 -0.53 -41.87
CA ILE A 27 14.68 0.49 -42.79
C ILE A 27 15.38 -0.16 -43.98
N PHE A 28 16.05 -1.31 -43.78
CA PHE A 28 16.76 -2.01 -44.84
C PHE A 28 15.83 -2.88 -45.72
N LEU A 29 14.73 -3.39 -45.17
CA LEU A 29 13.78 -4.27 -45.86
C LEU A 29 12.62 -3.52 -46.55
N ALA A 30 12.28 -2.31 -46.12
CA ALA A 30 11.05 -1.61 -46.53
C ALA A 30 11.28 -0.34 -47.37
N ARG A 31 12.36 -0.30 -48.19
CA ARG A 31 12.74 0.88 -48.99
C ARG A 31 11.72 1.31 -50.06
N THR A 32 10.57 0.63 -50.18
CA THR A 32 9.61 0.85 -51.28
C THR A 32 8.17 1.14 -50.86
N VAL A 33 7.78 1.08 -49.58
CA VAL A 33 6.34 1.13 -49.21
C VAL A 33 5.98 2.07 -48.05
N TYR A 34 6.87 2.33 -47.09
CA TYR A 34 6.54 3.12 -45.90
C TYR A 34 7.47 4.34 -45.81
N GLY A 35 6.94 5.54 -46.10
CA GLY A 35 7.67 6.82 -46.03
C GLY A 35 8.02 7.26 -44.61
N ASP A 36 8.09 8.58 -44.38
CA ASP A 36 8.56 9.30 -43.16
C ASP A 36 8.04 8.80 -41.78
N ILE A 37 7.06 7.91 -41.74
CA ILE A 37 6.47 7.31 -40.53
C ILE A 37 7.49 6.45 -39.75
N ASP A 38 8.38 5.72 -40.44
CA ASP A 38 9.37 4.87 -39.77
C ASP A 38 10.40 5.70 -38.97
N TRP A 39 10.77 6.87 -39.49
CA TRP A 39 11.62 7.82 -38.80
C TRP A 39 10.95 8.40 -37.55
N ILE A 40 9.65 8.70 -37.62
CA ILE A 40 8.88 9.21 -36.48
C ILE A 40 8.83 8.18 -35.35
N ILE A 41 8.56 6.90 -35.66
CA ILE A 41 8.51 5.83 -34.66
C ILE A 41 9.88 5.65 -33.99
N LEU A 42 10.97 5.70 -34.77
CA LEU A 42 12.33 5.60 -34.25
C LEU A 42 12.67 6.77 -33.32
N TRP A 43 12.33 8.00 -33.69
CA TRP A 43 12.54 9.19 -32.83
C TRP A 43 11.69 9.16 -31.56
N ILE A 44 10.43 8.71 -31.63
CA ILE A 44 9.58 8.49 -30.46
C ILE A 44 10.22 7.44 -29.54
N GLY A 45 10.73 6.34 -30.09
CA GLY A 45 11.43 5.30 -29.34
C GLY A 45 12.68 5.83 -28.62
N ILE A 46 13.51 6.62 -29.32
CA ILE A 46 14.70 7.28 -28.74
C ILE A 46 14.29 8.26 -27.64
N PHE A 47 13.25 9.06 -27.85
CA PHE A 47 12.77 10.02 -26.87
C PHE A 47 12.25 9.34 -25.60
N ILE A 48 11.41 8.30 -25.75
CA ILE A 48 10.91 7.50 -24.62
C ILE A 48 12.07 6.84 -23.88
N PHE A 49 13.03 6.26 -24.61
CA PHE A 49 14.21 5.65 -24.00
C PHE A 49 15.07 6.66 -23.24
N GLY A 50 15.35 7.82 -23.86
CA GLY A 50 16.09 8.91 -23.23
C GLY A 50 15.39 9.44 -21.98
N TYR A 51 14.07 9.62 -22.03
CA TYR A 51 13.26 10.03 -20.89
C TYR A 51 13.29 9.01 -19.75
N VAL A 52 13.11 7.71 -20.05
CA VAL A 52 13.20 6.64 -19.06
C VAL A 52 14.59 6.60 -18.42
N MET A 53 15.67 6.73 -19.22
CA MET A 53 17.04 6.76 -18.72
C MET A 53 17.31 7.99 -17.84
N TYR A 54 16.78 9.14 -18.22
CA TYR A 54 16.88 10.38 -17.44
C TYR A 54 16.17 10.22 -16.08
N GLU A 55 14.92 9.79 -16.06
CA GLU A 55 14.15 9.57 -14.83
C GLU A 55 14.81 8.52 -13.91
N SER A 56 15.39 7.48 -14.50
CA SER A 56 16.10 6.43 -13.75
C SER A 56 17.36 6.97 -13.06
N ARG A 57 18.20 7.71 -13.80
CA ARG A 57 19.40 8.34 -13.24
C ARG A 57 19.05 9.42 -12.22
N ARG A 58 17.97 10.17 -12.46
CA ARG A 58 17.46 11.17 -11.54
C ARG A 58 17.10 10.53 -10.19
N LYS A 59 16.30 9.46 -10.20
CA LYS A 59 15.93 8.72 -8.99
C LYS A 59 17.12 8.10 -8.27
N GLU A 60 18.08 7.53 -9.02
CA GLU A 60 19.27 6.95 -8.42
C GLU A 60 20.13 8.01 -7.72
N LYS A 61 20.34 9.17 -8.36
CA LYS A 61 21.02 10.31 -7.75
C LYS A 61 20.29 10.82 -6.52
N GLU A 62 18.96 10.91 -6.59
CA GLU A 62 18.13 11.34 -5.48
C GLU A 62 18.33 10.40 -4.28
N ILE A 63 18.25 9.08 -4.47
CA ILE A 63 18.45 8.06 -3.42
C ILE A 63 19.88 8.10 -2.85
N GLN A 64 20.90 8.28 -3.71
CA GLN A 64 22.30 8.34 -3.28
C GLN A 64 22.64 9.62 -2.50
N GLY A 65 22.01 10.75 -2.83
CA GLY A 65 22.23 12.04 -2.17
C GLY A 65 21.42 12.25 -0.88
N ARG A 66 20.46 11.37 -0.58
CA ARG A 66 19.62 11.52 0.64
C ARG A 66 20.44 11.60 1.93
N PRO A 67 21.46 10.75 2.18
CA PRO A 67 22.21 10.80 3.43
C PRO A 67 22.76 12.20 3.77
N GLU A 68 23.23 12.94 2.76
CA GLU A 68 23.72 14.32 2.94
C GLU A 68 22.59 15.27 3.36
N GLY A 69 21.42 15.18 2.72
CA GLY A 69 20.25 15.95 3.10
C GLY A 69 19.78 15.66 4.52
N PHE A 70 19.84 14.40 4.95
CA PHE A 70 19.47 14.00 6.32
C PHE A 70 20.44 14.56 7.36
N VAL A 71 21.75 14.53 7.08
CA VAL A 71 22.76 15.15 7.93
C VAL A 71 22.50 16.65 8.06
N SER A 72 22.21 17.34 6.95
CA SER A 72 21.86 18.77 6.96
C SER A 72 20.62 19.07 7.80
N LEU A 73 19.54 18.30 7.63
CA LEU A 73 18.34 18.46 8.46
C LEU A 73 18.59 18.17 9.94
N ALA A 74 19.37 17.13 10.25
CA ALA A 74 19.72 16.79 11.61
C ALA A 74 20.49 17.94 12.30
N GLN A 75 21.39 18.60 11.57
CA GLN A 75 22.11 19.77 12.07
C GLN A 75 21.21 21.00 12.22
N GLU A 76 20.35 21.27 11.24
CA GLU A 76 19.48 22.45 11.22
C GLU A 76 18.40 22.40 12.31
N TYR A 77 17.76 21.25 12.50
CA TYR A 77 16.63 21.08 13.42
C TYR A 77 17.00 20.37 14.73
N GLY A 78 18.27 19.96 14.89
CA GLY A 78 18.74 19.23 16.08
C GLY A 78 18.18 17.81 16.20
N TYR A 79 17.91 17.15 15.07
CA TYR A 79 17.45 15.76 15.05
C TYR A 79 18.62 14.78 15.17
N GLU A 80 18.32 13.56 15.59
CA GLU A 80 19.29 12.47 15.53
C GLU A 80 19.17 11.74 14.19
N TYR A 81 20.26 11.69 13.42
CA TYR A 81 20.32 10.96 12.16
C TYR A 81 21.02 9.62 12.32
N ASN A 82 20.35 8.55 11.88
CA ASN A 82 20.91 7.21 11.80
C ASN A 82 20.76 6.64 10.38
N THR A 83 21.79 5.98 9.86
CA THR A 83 21.74 5.36 8.52
C THR A 83 20.77 4.20 8.44
N LYS A 84 20.52 3.54 9.59
CA LYS A 84 19.47 2.55 9.80
C LYS A 84 18.79 2.89 11.13
N PRO A 85 17.45 2.84 11.20
CA PRO A 85 16.78 3.06 12.48
C PRO A 85 17.11 1.92 13.45
N ASP A 86 17.39 2.27 14.70
CA ASP A 86 17.61 1.29 15.78
C ASP A 86 16.34 0.51 16.08
N PHE A 87 15.20 1.19 16.04
CA PHE A 87 13.87 0.61 16.20
C PHE A 87 12.84 1.57 15.59
N MET A 88 12.07 1.11 14.59
CA MET A 88 10.87 1.77 14.08
C MET A 88 9.79 0.70 13.90
N LEU A 89 8.61 0.92 14.48
CA LEU A 89 7.54 -0.07 14.43
C LEU A 89 6.66 0.22 13.21
N LEU A 90 6.91 -0.45 12.09
CA LEU A 90 6.01 -0.34 10.94
C LEU A 90 4.60 -0.82 11.32
N SER A 91 3.56 -0.14 10.85
CA SER A 91 2.21 -0.63 11.03
C SER A 91 2.02 -2.00 10.38
N GLN A 92 1.07 -2.77 10.89
CA GLN A 92 0.77 -4.07 10.33
C GLN A 92 0.35 -3.97 8.86
N ASN A 93 -0.37 -2.91 8.47
CA ASN A 93 -0.74 -2.68 7.08
C ASN A 93 0.49 -2.48 6.19
N LEU A 94 1.50 -1.74 6.64
CA LEU A 94 2.74 -1.54 5.89
C LEU A 94 3.61 -2.80 5.83
N GLN A 95 3.69 -3.56 6.92
CA GLN A 95 4.39 -4.85 6.95
C GLN A 95 3.77 -5.87 6.00
N GLU A 96 2.45 -5.89 5.87
CA GLU A 96 1.75 -6.77 4.92
C GLU A 96 2.01 -6.41 3.45
N LEU A 97 2.47 -5.18 3.14
CA LEU A 97 2.84 -4.77 1.79
C LEU A 97 4.22 -5.29 1.36
N GLY A 98 5.17 -5.25 2.29
CA GLY A 98 6.55 -5.68 2.05
C GLY A 98 6.72 -7.17 2.31
N GLU A 99 6.35 -8.02 1.36
CA GLU A 99 6.52 -9.47 1.53
C GLU A 99 8.02 -9.89 1.51
N ARG A 100 8.89 -9.15 0.80
CA ARG A 100 10.31 -9.51 0.58
C ARG A 100 11.24 -8.31 0.43
N ASP A 101 12.50 -8.49 0.86
CA ASP A 101 13.60 -7.52 0.80
C ASP A 101 13.23 -6.14 1.36
N THR A 102 12.52 -6.14 2.49
CA THR A 102 12.16 -4.90 3.19
C THR A 102 13.40 -4.24 3.78
N THR A 103 13.55 -2.94 3.58
CA THR A 103 14.64 -2.15 4.13
C THR A 103 14.08 -0.88 4.76
N LEU A 104 14.55 -0.56 5.96
CA LEU A 104 14.44 0.76 6.56
C LEU A 104 15.83 1.38 6.61
N CYS A 105 15.97 2.59 6.08
CA CYS A 105 17.22 3.33 6.08
C CYS A 105 16.94 4.82 6.19
N ASN A 106 17.99 5.60 6.42
CA ASN A 106 17.93 7.05 6.58
C ASN A 106 16.82 7.46 7.55
N SER A 107 17.09 7.36 8.84
CA SER A 107 16.14 7.70 9.89
C SER A 107 16.49 9.01 10.58
N LEU A 108 15.47 9.82 10.84
CA LEU A 108 15.56 10.98 11.72
C LEU A 108 14.72 10.71 12.95
N THR A 109 15.27 10.98 14.13
CA THR A 109 14.56 10.85 15.39
C THR A 109 14.47 12.23 16.05
N GLY A 110 13.27 12.57 16.52
CA GLY A 110 13.04 13.72 17.38
C GLY A 110 12.27 13.32 18.65
N ASN A 111 11.74 14.32 19.35
CA ASN A 111 11.05 14.06 20.62
C ASN A 111 9.67 13.39 20.40
N GLY A 112 9.60 12.07 20.59
CA GLY A 112 8.36 11.30 20.48
C GLY A 112 7.86 11.10 19.05
N TRP A 113 8.77 11.17 18.08
CA TRP A 113 8.54 10.82 16.68
C TRP A 113 9.82 10.30 16.01
N GLN A 114 9.64 9.50 14.97
CA GLN A 114 10.70 8.98 14.14
C GLN A 114 10.27 8.94 12.68
N TYR A 115 11.14 9.36 11.79
CA TYR A 115 11.00 9.24 10.35
C TYR A 115 11.98 8.19 9.82
N ALA A 116 11.60 7.43 8.79
CA ALA A 116 12.54 6.65 7.99
C ALA A 116 12.12 6.51 6.53
N ASP A 117 13.10 6.30 5.65
CA ASP A 117 12.84 5.80 4.30
C ASP A 117 12.60 4.29 4.36
N TYR A 118 11.41 3.87 3.93
CA TYR A 118 11.02 2.46 3.83
C TYR A 118 11.05 2.00 2.38
N SER A 119 11.53 0.79 2.12
CA SER A 119 11.41 0.18 0.79
C SER A 119 11.21 -1.32 0.82
N TYR A 120 10.61 -1.85 -0.25
CA TYR A 120 10.45 -3.28 -0.48
C TYR A 120 10.55 -3.65 -1.96
N ALA A 121 10.92 -4.90 -2.23
CA ALA A 121 11.05 -5.40 -3.59
C ALA A 121 9.75 -6.05 -4.08
N VAL A 122 9.34 -5.71 -5.30
CA VAL A 122 8.30 -6.43 -6.03
C VAL A 122 8.96 -7.41 -6.97
N TYR A 123 8.63 -8.68 -6.83
CA TYR A 123 9.10 -9.73 -7.72
C TYR A 123 8.03 -10.11 -8.76
N ARG A 124 8.48 -10.50 -9.96
CA ARG A 124 7.62 -11.10 -10.98
C ARG A 124 8.15 -12.47 -11.35
N ARG A 125 7.23 -13.42 -11.44
CA ARG A 125 7.54 -14.80 -11.81
C ARG A 125 7.37 -14.99 -13.31
N THR A 126 8.32 -15.69 -13.91
CA THR A 126 8.32 -16.11 -15.32
C THR A 126 8.49 -17.63 -15.40
N LYS A 127 8.36 -18.19 -16.60
CA LYS A 127 8.65 -19.61 -16.86
C LYS A 127 10.08 -20.01 -16.46
N HIS A 128 11.03 -19.07 -16.49
CA HIS A 128 12.46 -19.31 -16.26
C HIS A 128 12.94 -18.88 -14.88
N GLY A 129 12.02 -18.61 -13.95
CA GLY A 129 12.33 -18.17 -12.60
C GLY A 129 11.72 -16.82 -12.27
N GLU A 130 12.13 -16.29 -11.13
CA GLU A 130 11.63 -15.03 -10.59
C GLU A 130 12.70 -13.95 -10.69
N TYR A 131 12.29 -12.72 -10.98
CA TYR A 131 13.20 -11.57 -11.02
C TYR A 131 12.62 -10.41 -10.24
N LYS A 132 13.50 -9.58 -9.67
CA LYS A 132 13.12 -8.33 -9.02
C LYS A 132 12.65 -7.35 -10.10
N ALA A 133 11.35 -7.08 -10.10
CA ALA A 133 10.71 -6.24 -11.11
C ALA A 133 10.84 -4.75 -10.75
N GLU A 134 10.67 -4.41 -9.48
CA GLU A 134 10.69 -3.02 -9.01
C GLU A 134 11.12 -2.97 -7.54
N ASN A 135 11.69 -1.84 -7.11
CA ASN A 135 11.82 -1.51 -5.69
C ASN A 135 10.94 -0.29 -5.41
N ILE A 136 10.01 -0.43 -4.47
CA ILE A 136 9.08 0.64 -4.11
C ILE A 136 9.59 1.31 -2.84
N TYR A 137 9.58 2.65 -2.83
CA TYR A 137 10.08 3.47 -1.73
C TYR A 137 8.98 4.36 -1.17
N TYR A 138 8.95 4.49 0.16
CA TYR A 138 8.02 5.32 0.91
C TYR A 138 8.76 6.14 1.95
N SER A 139 8.20 7.32 2.22
CA SER A 139 8.51 8.13 3.38
C SER A 139 7.54 7.76 4.49
N VAL A 140 8.07 7.37 5.65
CA VAL A 140 7.29 6.92 6.80
C VAL A 140 7.63 7.81 7.99
N LEU A 141 6.61 8.41 8.59
CA LEU A 141 6.71 9.07 9.89
C LEU A 141 5.88 8.29 10.89
N GLU A 142 6.42 8.10 12.07
CA GLU A 142 5.79 7.50 13.25
C GLU A 142 5.83 8.51 14.39
N LEU A 143 4.73 8.69 15.11
CA LEU A 143 4.64 9.51 16.30
C LEU A 143 4.05 8.69 17.46
N ASP A 144 4.60 8.89 18.66
CA ASP A 144 4.12 8.24 19.87
C ASP A 144 2.80 8.83 20.36
N LEU A 145 1.86 7.95 20.71
CA LEU A 145 0.62 8.29 21.40
C LEU A 145 0.64 7.70 22.82
N PRO A 146 0.05 8.38 23.82
CA PRO A 146 0.04 7.92 25.22
C PRO A 146 -0.93 6.76 25.49
N ARG A 147 -1.70 6.36 24.48
CA ARG A 147 -2.77 5.37 24.57
C ARG A 147 -2.78 4.49 23.34
N ALA A 148 -3.11 3.22 23.54
CA ALA A 148 -3.43 2.31 22.46
C ALA A 148 -4.82 2.62 21.92
N LEU A 149 -4.92 2.81 20.61
CA LEU A 149 -6.12 3.17 19.87
C LEU A 149 -6.43 2.09 18.82
N PRO A 150 -7.71 1.99 18.40
CA PRO A 150 -8.08 1.12 17.28
C PRO A 150 -7.32 1.50 16.01
N ASN A 151 -7.17 0.51 15.12
CA ASN A 151 -6.56 0.66 13.82
C ASN A 151 -7.50 1.44 12.90
N LEU A 152 -7.28 2.75 12.80
CA LEU A 152 -8.02 3.65 11.94
C LEU A 152 -7.13 4.06 10.78
N LEU A 153 -7.63 3.93 9.55
CA LEU A 153 -6.89 4.31 8.35
C LEU A 153 -7.64 5.38 7.57
N PHE A 154 -6.90 6.39 7.15
CA PHE A 154 -7.36 7.51 6.33
C PHE A 154 -6.52 7.49 5.04
N ASP A 155 -7.09 6.90 4.00
CA ASP A 155 -6.46 6.71 2.69
C ASP A 155 -6.68 7.93 1.80
N SER A 156 -5.61 8.63 1.45
CA SER A 156 -5.69 9.86 0.67
C SER A 156 -5.77 9.57 -0.85
N PRO A 157 -6.66 10.23 -1.61
CA PRO A 157 -6.62 10.15 -3.07
C PRO A 157 -5.37 10.81 -3.65
N LYS A 158 -4.73 11.75 -2.95
CA LYS A 158 -3.54 12.48 -3.44
C LYS A 158 -2.29 11.61 -3.45
N THR A 159 -2.23 10.57 -2.64
CA THR A 159 -1.13 9.60 -2.64
C THR A 159 -1.24 8.54 -3.76
N HIS A 160 -2.26 8.68 -4.62
CA HIS A 160 -2.56 7.81 -5.75
C HIS A 160 -2.95 6.38 -5.36
N ARG A 161 -3.31 6.14 -4.09
CA ARG A 161 -3.65 4.80 -3.55
C ARG A 161 -2.58 3.75 -3.86
N ARG A 162 -1.31 4.18 -3.96
CA ARG A 162 -0.20 3.31 -4.37
C ARG A 162 0.40 2.55 -3.21
N GLN A 163 0.15 3.01 -1.97
CA GLN A 163 0.60 2.39 -0.74
C GLN A 163 -0.01 1.01 -0.62
N PHE A 164 -1.35 0.94 -0.57
CA PHE A 164 -2.04 -0.30 -0.26
C PHE A 164 -2.55 -1.00 -1.53
N LYS A 165 -1.90 -2.09 -1.93
CA LYS A 165 -2.38 -2.97 -3.03
C LYS A 165 -3.61 -3.80 -2.64
N HIS A 166 -4.07 -3.69 -1.40
CA HIS A 166 -5.22 -4.42 -0.89
C HIS A 166 -6.41 -3.48 -0.72
N THR A 167 -7.59 -3.96 -1.11
CA THR A 167 -8.85 -3.31 -0.79
C THR A 167 -9.31 -3.82 0.56
N PHE A 168 -9.50 -2.92 1.53
CA PHE A 168 -10.14 -3.27 2.80
C PHE A 168 -11.63 -3.57 2.56
N ASP A 169 -12.23 -4.32 3.49
CA ASP A 169 -13.64 -4.68 3.41
C ASP A 169 -14.51 -3.41 3.32
N SER A 170 -15.42 -3.36 2.35
CA SER A 170 -16.27 -2.18 2.14
C SER A 170 -17.20 -1.90 3.32
N SER A 171 -17.51 -2.91 4.14
CA SER A 171 -18.30 -2.73 5.38
C SER A 171 -17.55 -1.95 6.46
N GLN A 172 -16.25 -1.73 6.28
CA GLN A 172 -15.41 -0.93 7.18
C GLN A 172 -15.24 0.51 6.70
N VAL A 173 -15.78 0.87 5.54
CA VAL A 173 -15.72 2.24 5.03
C VAL A 173 -16.74 3.09 5.79
N HIS A 174 -16.28 4.19 6.35
CA HIS A 174 -17.13 5.15 7.05
C HIS A 174 -17.04 6.52 6.40
N LYS A 175 -18.19 7.18 6.29
CA LYS A 175 -18.26 8.60 5.93
C LYS A 175 -18.25 9.42 7.19
N LEU A 176 -17.39 10.43 7.24
CA LEU A 176 -17.35 11.41 8.31
C LEU A 176 -18.07 12.69 7.89
N GLU A 177 -18.34 13.57 8.85
CA GLU A 177 -19.12 14.78 8.65
C GLU A 177 -18.42 15.80 7.73
N GLY A 178 -19.22 16.76 7.22
CA GLY A 178 -18.72 17.83 6.36
C GLY A 178 -18.28 17.33 4.98
N ASN A 179 -17.13 17.81 4.51
CA ASN A 179 -16.52 17.45 3.23
C ASN A 179 -15.30 16.51 3.39
N PHE A 180 -15.16 15.86 4.54
CA PHE A 180 -13.99 15.05 4.87
C PHE A 180 -13.78 13.89 3.86
N ASP A 181 -14.87 13.34 3.32
CA ASP A 181 -14.86 12.27 2.32
C ASP A 181 -14.27 12.69 0.96
N LYS A 182 -14.07 14.00 0.72
CA LYS A 182 -13.31 14.50 -0.45
C LYS A 182 -11.80 14.36 -0.26
N HIS A 183 -11.34 14.31 0.98
CA HIS A 183 -9.92 14.27 1.33
C HIS A 183 -9.45 12.87 1.70
N PHE A 184 -10.31 12.02 2.26
CA PHE A 184 -9.92 10.66 2.66
C PHE A 184 -11.03 9.63 2.43
N ILE A 185 -10.62 8.42 2.06
CA ILE A 185 -11.43 7.22 2.29
C ILE A 185 -11.07 6.70 3.68
N THR A 186 -12.06 6.67 4.57
CA THR A 186 -11.84 6.32 5.98
C THR A 186 -12.27 4.88 6.25
N TYR A 187 -11.40 4.13 6.94
CA TYR A 187 -11.64 2.75 7.33
C TYR A 187 -11.57 2.60 8.85
N PHE A 188 -12.64 2.08 9.44
CA PHE A 188 -12.67 1.69 10.85
C PHE A 188 -12.90 0.18 11.00
N PRO A 189 -12.41 -0.44 12.08
CA PRO A 189 -12.77 -1.81 12.39
C PRO A 189 -14.28 -1.92 12.65
N LYS A 190 -14.92 -3.01 12.22
CA LYS A 190 -16.38 -3.20 12.16
C LYS A 190 -17.14 -2.88 13.45
N PHE A 191 -16.47 -2.92 14.61
CA PHE A 191 -17.07 -2.68 15.92
C PHE A 191 -16.53 -1.45 16.64
N TYR A 192 -15.82 -0.56 15.94
CA TYR A 192 -15.14 0.61 16.52
C TYR A 192 -15.63 1.93 15.94
N SER A 193 -16.71 1.95 15.18
CA SER A 193 -17.19 3.20 14.56
C SER A 193 -17.52 4.28 15.60
N ILE A 194 -18.14 3.90 16.72
CA ILE A 194 -18.47 4.84 17.81
C ILE A 194 -17.19 5.36 18.48
N ASP A 195 -16.28 4.46 18.85
CA ASP A 195 -14.98 4.80 19.44
C ASP A 195 -14.19 5.74 18.51
N ALA A 196 -14.15 5.43 17.22
CA ALA A 196 -13.46 6.21 16.20
C ALA A 196 -14.04 7.62 16.08
N LEU A 197 -15.37 7.78 16.10
CA LEU A 197 -16.01 9.11 16.08
C LEU A 197 -15.70 9.92 17.35
N SER A 198 -15.51 9.27 18.50
CA SER A 198 -15.09 9.94 19.73
C SER A 198 -13.63 10.40 19.71
N ILE A 199 -12.77 9.65 19.01
CA ILE A 199 -11.34 9.95 18.87
C ILE A 199 -11.11 11.05 17.82
N ILE A 200 -11.85 10.96 16.70
CA ILE A 200 -11.69 11.81 15.52
C ILE A 200 -12.68 12.97 15.59
N SER A 201 -12.40 13.91 16.49
CA SER A 201 -13.18 15.14 16.64
C SER A 201 -13.05 16.06 15.41
N PRO A 202 -13.94 17.04 15.23
CA PRO A 202 -13.86 18.01 14.13
C PRO A 202 -12.52 18.74 14.00
N GLU A 203 -11.86 19.03 15.12
CA GLU A 203 -10.53 19.66 15.08
C GLU A 203 -9.41 18.71 14.61
N VAL A 204 -9.52 17.42 14.90
CA VAL A 204 -8.61 16.39 14.36
C VAL A 204 -8.85 16.25 12.85
N MET A 205 -10.12 16.20 12.43
CA MET A 205 -10.48 16.14 11.01
C MET A 205 -9.90 17.32 10.21
N GLN A 206 -9.98 18.54 10.75
CA GLN A 206 -9.41 19.71 10.08
C GLN A 206 -7.89 19.62 9.95
N ALA A 207 -7.19 19.22 11.02
CA ALA A 207 -5.74 19.02 10.97
C ALA A 207 -5.34 17.91 9.98
N MET A 208 -6.16 16.87 9.82
CA MET A 208 -5.99 15.83 8.81
C MET A 208 -6.21 16.35 7.38
N ILE A 209 -7.21 17.21 7.15
CA ILE A 209 -7.42 17.85 5.84
C ILE A 209 -6.19 18.66 5.43
N ASP A 210 -5.56 19.37 6.36
CA ASP A 210 -4.33 20.12 6.09
C ASP A 210 -3.12 19.23 5.78
N ALA A 211 -3.24 17.92 6.02
CA ALA A 211 -2.24 16.88 5.78
C ALA A 211 -2.73 15.81 4.78
N ASP A 212 -3.66 16.18 3.90
CA ASP A 212 -4.29 15.25 2.95
C ASP A 212 -3.36 14.77 1.83
N GLU A 213 -2.09 15.18 1.79
CA GLU A 213 -1.08 14.61 0.90
C GLU A 213 -0.41 13.33 1.43
N TYR A 214 -0.80 12.88 2.63
CA TYR A 214 -0.32 11.65 3.26
C TYR A 214 -1.48 10.69 3.50
N ASP A 215 -1.20 9.39 3.48
CA ASP A 215 -2.09 8.42 4.13
C ASP A 215 -1.79 8.46 5.62
N ILE A 216 -2.83 8.48 6.46
CA ILE A 216 -2.69 8.59 7.91
C ILE A 216 -3.25 7.31 8.54
N GLU A 217 -2.49 6.68 9.42
CA GLU A 217 -2.93 5.50 10.16
C GLU A 217 -2.72 5.70 11.65
N ILE A 218 -3.74 5.44 12.45
CA ILE A 218 -3.63 5.29 13.89
C ILE A 218 -3.66 3.80 14.15
N SER A 219 -2.66 3.24 14.82
CA SER A 219 -2.61 1.80 15.10
C SER A 219 -1.86 1.54 16.40
N GLY A 220 -2.54 0.94 17.37
CA GLY A 220 -1.98 0.76 18.71
C GLY A 220 -1.66 2.13 19.31
N ASN A 221 -0.45 2.29 19.86
CA ASN A 221 -0.01 3.53 20.50
C ASN A 221 0.76 4.47 19.56
N LYS A 222 0.51 4.38 18.25
CA LYS A 222 1.26 5.12 17.23
C LYS A 222 0.33 5.81 16.25
N LEU A 223 0.76 6.99 15.81
CA LEU A 223 0.22 7.71 14.66
C LEU A 223 1.25 7.64 13.53
N PHE A 224 0.81 7.26 12.35
CA PHE A 224 1.66 7.06 11.20
C PHE A 224 1.23 7.91 10.02
N PHE A 225 2.22 8.32 9.24
CA PHE A 225 2.02 8.98 7.95
C PHE A 225 2.83 8.24 6.88
N TYR A 226 2.20 8.02 5.73
CA TYR A 226 2.82 7.34 4.60
C TYR A 226 2.62 8.13 3.32
N ARG A 227 3.67 8.19 2.50
CA ARG A 227 3.56 8.59 1.09
C ARG A 227 4.69 8.00 0.25
N PRO A 228 4.55 7.93 -1.09
CA PRO A 228 5.69 7.66 -1.95
C PRO A 228 6.88 8.54 -1.57
N LEU A 229 8.09 7.99 -1.61
CA LEU A 229 9.32 8.63 -1.15
C LEU A 229 9.37 10.10 -1.58
N MET A 230 9.47 10.99 -0.60
CA MET A 230 9.48 12.42 -0.83
C MET A 230 10.89 13.01 -0.72
N PRO A 231 11.14 14.17 -1.34
CA PRO A 231 12.39 14.89 -1.16
C PRO A 231 12.62 15.24 0.31
N VAL A 232 13.90 15.28 0.71
CA VAL A 232 14.31 15.36 2.12
C VAL A 232 13.81 16.66 2.77
N GLU A 233 13.80 17.75 2.02
CA GLU A 233 13.35 19.08 2.44
C GLU A 233 11.89 19.14 2.92
N TYR A 234 11.05 18.16 2.57
CA TYR A 234 9.64 18.10 3.03
C TYR A 234 9.49 17.38 4.38
N ILE A 235 10.54 16.76 4.92
CA ILE A 235 10.46 16.01 6.19
C ILE A 235 10.04 16.91 7.35
N PRO A 236 10.60 18.13 7.55
CA PRO A 236 10.17 19.01 8.62
C PRO A 236 8.67 19.38 8.53
N GLU A 237 8.13 19.56 7.32
CA GLU A 237 6.70 19.83 7.15
C GLU A 237 5.84 18.63 7.55
N MET A 238 6.22 17.41 7.14
CA MET A 238 5.53 16.17 7.53
C MET A 238 5.52 16.00 9.05
N VAL A 239 6.65 16.25 9.72
CA VAL A 239 6.76 16.22 11.19
C VAL A 239 5.84 17.26 11.81
N ARG A 240 5.84 18.51 11.31
CA ARG A 240 4.98 19.59 11.82
C ARG A 240 3.49 19.23 11.71
N LYS A 241 3.06 18.67 10.59
CA LYS A 241 1.66 18.23 10.37
C LYS A 241 1.31 17.04 11.26
N GLY A 242 2.23 16.09 11.41
CA GLY A 242 2.08 14.96 12.32
C GLY A 242 1.90 15.38 13.77
N GLU A 243 2.76 16.27 14.26
CA GLU A 243 2.65 16.81 15.61
C GLU A 243 1.36 17.63 15.80
N ALA A 244 0.95 18.43 14.81
CA ALA A 244 -0.33 19.15 14.87
C ALA A 244 -1.52 18.21 15.07
N ILE A 245 -1.59 17.10 14.32
CA ILE A 245 -2.64 16.09 14.47
C ILE A 245 -2.53 15.39 15.82
N LYS A 246 -1.32 15.00 16.26
CA LYS A 246 -1.08 14.40 17.57
C LYS A 246 -1.59 15.30 18.70
N GLN A 247 -1.28 16.60 18.68
CA GLN A 247 -1.77 17.54 19.69
C GLN A 247 -3.31 17.59 19.74
N LYS A 248 -3.98 17.58 18.59
CA LYS A 248 -5.44 17.53 18.53
C LYS A 248 -6.01 16.21 19.03
N LEU A 249 -5.38 15.09 18.70
CA LEU A 249 -5.76 13.78 19.22
C LEU A 249 -5.66 13.72 20.75
N LEU A 250 -4.61 14.30 21.34
CA LEU A 250 -4.39 14.30 22.80
C LEU A 250 -5.57 14.87 23.59
N ASN A 251 -6.34 15.80 23.03
CA ASN A 251 -7.54 16.35 23.65
C ASN A 251 -8.63 15.29 23.87
N ASN A 252 -8.69 14.27 23.01
CA ASN A 252 -9.75 13.26 23.02
C ASN A 252 -9.28 11.92 23.59
N ILE A 253 -8.00 11.56 23.39
CA ILE A 253 -7.54 10.18 23.61
C ILE A 253 -7.04 9.91 25.02
N VAL A 254 -6.63 10.91 25.80
CA VAL A 254 -6.00 10.69 27.12
C VAL A 254 -6.90 9.89 28.08
N THR A 255 -8.21 10.08 27.97
CA THR A 255 -9.25 9.42 28.75
C THR A 255 -9.84 8.19 28.06
N TYR A 256 -9.47 7.93 26.80
CA TYR A 256 -9.98 6.79 26.04
C TYR A 256 -9.70 5.47 26.77
N LYS A 257 -10.72 4.63 26.80
CA LYS A 257 -10.68 3.28 27.34
C LYS A 257 -11.52 2.38 26.45
N ASP A 258 -10.94 1.29 25.98
CA ASP A 258 -11.70 0.26 25.29
C ASP A 258 -12.54 -0.54 26.30
N GLU A 259 -13.85 -0.35 26.26
CA GLU A 259 -14.80 -1.00 27.17
C GLU A 259 -14.91 -2.51 26.94
N ARG A 260 -14.40 -3.02 25.82
CA ARG A 260 -14.38 -4.45 25.48
C ARG A 260 -13.29 -5.20 26.23
N LEU A 261 -12.35 -4.49 26.86
CA LEU A 261 -11.30 -5.06 27.68
C LEU A 261 -11.58 -4.85 29.17
N ASP A 262 -11.23 -5.84 29.98
CA ASP A 262 -11.50 -5.80 31.41
C ASP A 262 -10.66 -4.77 32.16
N GLY A 263 -11.26 -4.15 33.17
CA GLY A 263 -10.55 -3.39 34.20
C GLY A 263 -9.58 -2.35 33.66
N GLY A 264 -8.31 -2.45 34.06
CA GLY A 264 -7.22 -1.54 33.70
C GLY A 264 -6.63 -1.77 32.30
N ASP A 265 -6.93 -2.89 31.65
CA ASP A 265 -6.35 -3.24 30.35
C ASP A 265 -6.94 -2.40 29.21
N GLY A 266 -8.22 -2.00 29.32
CA GLY A 266 -8.86 -1.10 28.35
C GLY A 266 -8.19 0.26 28.20
N ARG A 267 -7.40 0.72 29.19
CA ARG A 267 -6.62 1.96 29.09
C ARG A 267 -5.25 1.76 28.45
N LYS A 268 -4.76 0.52 28.39
CA LYS A 268 -3.43 0.16 27.92
C LYS A 268 -3.45 -0.51 26.55
N GLY A 269 -4.60 -1.01 26.13
CA GLY A 269 -4.75 -1.79 24.92
C GLY A 269 -6.09 -1.54 24.23
N VAL A 270 -6.22 -2.20 23.08
CA VAL A 270 -7.45 -2.26 22.31
C VAL A 270 -7.80 -3.72 22.11
N SER A 271 -9.08 -4.07 22.07
CA SER A 271 -9.48 -5.44 21.78
C SER A 271 -8.96 -5.87 20.40
N MET A 272 -8.86 -7.18 20.18
CA MET A 272 -8.37 -7.70 18.90
C MET A 272 -9.29 -7.36 17.72
N TYR A 273 -10.54 -6.97 17.97
CA TYR A 273 -11.42 -6.43 16.93
C TYR A 273 -10.95 -5.08 16.41
N GLY A 274 -10.33 -4.27 17.27
CA GLY A 274 -9.84 -2.95 16.93
C GLY A 274 -8.42 -2.97 16.39
N HIS A 275 -7.68 -4.07 16.55
CA HIS A 275 -6.25 -4.12 16.20
C HIS A 275 -5.96 -4.09 14.70
N GLN A 276 -6.84 -4.65 13.85
CA GLN A 276 -6.52 -4.83 12.44
C GLN A 276 -7.76 -4.74 11.54
N LEU A 277 -7.64 -3.95 10.46
CA LEU A 277 -8.62 -3.91 9.38
C LEU A 277 -8.69 -5.26 8.64
N ARG A 278 -9.87 -5.62 8.15
CA ARG A 278 -10.06 -6.84 7.34
C ARG A 278 -9.95 -6.51 5.85
N LEU A 279 -9.37 -7.44 5.12
CA LEU A 279 -9.25 -7.34 3.67
C LEU A 279 -10.56 -7.76 3.02
N ASN A 280 -10.93 -7.13 1.91
CA ASN A 280 -12.12 -7.47 1.16
C ASN A 280 -11.95 -8.85 0.48
N PRO A 281 -12.69 -9.89 0.89
CA PRO A 281 -12.60 -11.20 0.25
C PRO A 281 -13.15 -11.16 -1.18
N TYR A 282 -14.09 -10.28 -1.48
CA TYR A 282 -14.80 -10.19 -2.75
C TYR A 282 -14.09 -9.36 -3.82
N ARG A 283 -12.84 -8.92 -3.59
CA ARG A 283 -12.05 -8.20 -4.61
C ARG A 283 -11.87 -9.00 -5.91
N ALA A 284 -11.86 -10.34 -5.82
CA ALA A 284 -11.71 -11.23 -6.97
C ALA A 284 -13.05 -11.66 -7.59
N LEU A 285 -14.17 -11.14 -7.08
CA LEU A 285 -15.53 -11.46 -7.54
C LEU A 285 -15.77 -11.10 -9.03
N PRO A 286 -15.30 -9.96 -9.58
CA PRO A 286 -15.43 -9.70 -11.01
C PRO A 286 -14.75 -10.76 -11.87
N GLY A 287 -13.57 -11.24 -11.45
CA GLY A 287 -12.89 -12.34 -12.11
C GLY A 287 -13.67 -13.66 -12.00
N LEU A 288 -14.27 -13.94 -10.83
CA LEU A 288 -15.11 -15.13 -10.65
C LEU A 288 -16.30 -15.13 -11.62
N ILE A 289 -17.04 -14.02 -11.67
CA ILE A 289 -18.20 -13.83 -12.55
C ILE A 289 -17.76 -13.88 -14.01
N GLY A 290 -16.71 -13.15 -14.38
CA GLY A 290 -16.18 -13.12 -15.75
C GLY A 290 -15.70 -14.50 -16.21
N GLY A 291 -15.05 -15.26 -15.34
CA GLY A 291 -14.64 -16.65 -15.61
C GLY A 291 -15.84 -17.56 -15.87
N ILE A 292 -16.88 -17.49 -15.04
CA ILE A 292 -18.11 -18.29 -15.21
C ILE A 292 -18.79 -17.94 -16.54
N VAL A 293 -18.96 -16.64 -16.83
CA VAL A 293 -19.56 -16.17 -18.08
C VAL A 293 -18.75 -16.66 -19.28
N LEU A 294 -17.42 -16.54 -19.25
CA LEU A 294 -16.55 -17.00 -20.31
C LEU A 294 -16.65 -18.52 -20.51
N THR A 295 -16.77 -19.29 -19.42
CA THR A 295 -17.01 -20.73 -19.50
C THR A 295 -18.32 -21.05 -20.19
N VAL A 296 -19.42 -20.42 -19.76
CA VAL A 296 -20.76 -20.64 -20.34
C VAL A 296 -20.80 -20.24 -21.81
N VAL A 297 -20.24 -19.09 -22.17
CA VAL A 297 -20.15 -18.63 -23.57
C VAL A 297 -19.33 -19.60 -24.41
N GLY A 298 -18.19 -20.07 -23.90
CA GLY A 298 -17.37 -21.08 -24.56
C GLY A 298 -18.14 -22.38 -24.83
N VAL A 299 -18.88 -22.87 -23.84
CA VAL A 299 -19.73 -24.07 -23.96
C VAL A 299 -20.83 -23.87 -25.02
N ILE A 300 -21.58 -22.77 -24.93
CA ILE A 300 -22.67 -22.46 -25.87
C ILE A 300 -22.14 -22.33 -27.29
N TYR A 301 -21.01 -21.64 -27.47
CA TYR A 301 -20.36 -21.51 -28.77
C TYR A 301 -19.96 -22.87 -29.34
N GLY A 302 -19.31 -23.71 -28.53
CA GLY A 302 -18.92 -25.07 -28.92
C GLY A 302 -20.10 -25.88 -29.43
N LEU A 303 -21.21 -25.89 -28.69
CA LEU A 303 -22.45 -26.56 -29.08
C LEU A 303 -23.04 -26.01 -30.40
N LYS A 304 -23.02 -24.69 -30.60
CA LYS A 304 -23.60 -24.06 -31.80
C LYS A 304 -22.83 -24.36 -33.08
N VAL A 305 -21.50 -24.46 -33.01
CA VAL A 305 -20.66 -24.67 -34.20
C VAL A 305 -20.23 -26.13 -34.38
N GLY A 306 -20.75 -27.04 -33.54
CA GLY A 306 -20.36 -28.46 -33.56
C GLY A 306 -18.90 -28.71 -33.12
N ALA A 307 -18.29 -27.75 -32.41
CA ALA A 307 -16.97 -27.90 -31.84
C ALA A 307 -17.03 -28.55 -30.44
N PRO A 308 -15.91 -29.08 -29.92
CA PRO A 308 -15.86 -29.60 -28.56
C PRO A 308 -16.33 -28.57 -27.52
N VAL A 309 -17.13 -29.04 -26.56
CA VAL A 309 -17.60 -28.25 -25.42
C VAL A 309 -16.43 -27.76 -24.57
N ILE A 310 -15.36 -28.55 -24.51
CA ILE A 310 -14.07 -28.19 -23.90
C ILE A 310 -13.21 -27.50 -24.97
N ASN A 311 -13.39 -26.20 -25.13
CA ASN A 311 -12.57 -25.34 -25.98
C ASN A 311 -11.76 -24.32 -25.16
N GLN A 312 -10.86 -23.59 -25.81
CA GLN A 312 -9.96 -22.64 -25.14
C GLN A 312 -10.70 -21.64 -24.26
N ALA A 313 -11.82 -21.07 -24.72
CA ALA A 313 -12.62 -20.13 -23.93
C ALA A 313 -13.18 -20.80 -22.66
N SER A 314 -13.73 -22.01 -22.78
CA SER A 314 -14.24 -22.76 -21.63
C SER A 314 -13.16 -23.09 -20.59
N VAL A 315 -11.94 -23.43 -21.06
CA VAL A 315 -10.78 -23.74 -20.21
C VAL A 315 -10.25 -22.48 -19.53
N TYR A 316 -10.10 -21.37 -20.25
CA TYR A 316 -9.69 -20.10 -19.65
C TYR A 316 -10.69 -19.60 -18.62
N GLY A 317 -12.00 -19.71 -18.92
CA GLY A 317 -13.05 -19.38 -17.96
C GLY A 317 -12.93 -20.19 -16.67
N LEU A 318 -12.73 -21.52 -16.77
CA LEU A 318 -12.56 -22.39 -15.61
C LEU A 318 -11.32 -22.06 -14.78
N LEU A 319 -10.19 -21.76 -15.44
CA LEU A 319 -8.96 -21.36 -14.77
C LEU A 319 -9.13 -20.03 -14.01
N ILE A 320 -9.78 -19.05 -14.63
CA ILE A 320 -10.07 -17.75 -14.01
C ILE A 320 -11.02 -17.95 -12.81
N THR A 321 -12.09 -18.72 -12.96
CA THR A 321 -13.04 -19.03 -11.88
C THR A 321 -12.34 -19.72 -10.71
N GLY A 322 -11.51 -20.74 -10.98
CA GLY A 322 -10.75 -21.45 -9.96
C GLY A 322 -9.77 -20.54 -9.20
N TYR A 323 -9.01 -19.71 -9.93
CA TYR A 323 -8.09 -18.75 -9.33
C TYR A 323 -8.81 -17.70 -8.48
N SER A 324 -9.88 -17.11 -9.00
CA SER A 324 -10.69 -16.13 -8.27
C SER A 324 -11.35 -16.74 -7.04
N GLY A 325 -11.91 -17.94 -7.15
CA GLY A 325 -12.50 -18.67 -6.02
C GLY A 325 -11.49 -18.96 -4.92
N PHE A 326 -10.29 -19.43 -5.29
CA PHE A 326 -9.19 -19.64 -4.35
C PHE A 326 -8.74 -18.34 -3.69
N SER A 327 -8.65 -17.24 -4.44
CA SER A 327 -8.29 -15.92 -3.92
C SER A 327 -9.31 -15.42 -2.89
N ILE A 328 -10.62 -15.55 -3.18
CA ILE A 328 -11.70 -15.22 -2.25
C ILE A 328 -11.59 -16.07 -0.98
N TRP A 329 -11.48 -17.40 -1.15
CA TRP A 329 -11.37 -18.34 -0.04
C TRP A 329 -10.15 -18.04 0.84
N ARG A 330 -8.98 -17.77 0.26
CA ARG A 330 -7.75 -17.44 1.00
C ARG A 330 -7.93 -16.20 1.88
N VAL A 331 -8.51 -15.13 1.33
CA VAL A 331 -8.74 -13.88 2.08
C VAL A 331 -9.79 -14.09 3.16
N TRP A 332 -10.90 -14.74 2.82
CA TRP A 332 -11.96 -15.08 3.79
C TRP A 332 -11.41 -15.95 4.93
N TYR A 333 -10.58 -16.95 4.62
CA TYR A 333 -9.96 -17.82 5.62
C TYR A 333 -9.00 -17.05 6.52
N LYS A 334 -8.19 -16.13 5.98
CA LYS A 334 -7.33 -15.25 6.79
C LYS A 334 -8.16 -14.40 7.75
N ASN A 335 -9.23 -13.75 7.26
CA ASN A 335 -10.13 -12.96 8.10
C ASN A 335 -10.79 -13.83 9.18
N ARG A 336 -11.28 -15.02 8.81
CA ARG A 336 -11.89 -15.97 9.75
C ARG A 336 -10.92 -16.44 10.82
N LEU A 337 -9.66 -16.75 10.48
CA LEU A 337 -8.65 -17.13 11.46
C LEU A 337 -8.38 -16.01 12.47
N LEU A 338 -8.38 -14.75 12.02
CA LEU A 338 -8.27 -13.60 12.91
C LEU A 338 -9.46 -13.54 13.88
N ASP A 339 -10.67 -13.79 13.39
CA ASP A 339 -11.90 -13.81 14.19
C ASP A 339 -12.00 -15.04 15.12
N GLU A 340 -11.45 -16.19 14.74
CA GLU A 340 -11.40 -17.40 15.58
C GLU A 340 -10.35 -17.31 16.69
N ARG A 341 -9.15 -16.75 16.39
CA ARG A 341 -8.18 -16.39 17.44
C ARG A 341 -8.83 -15.47 18.46
N TYR A 342 -9.69 -14.56 18.01
CA TYR A 342 -10.48 -13.69 18.87
C TYR A 342 -11.44 -14.47 19.78
N ARG A 343 -12.29 -15.36 19.23
CA ARG A 343 -13.30 -16.10 20.01
C ARG A 343 -12.67 -16.96 21.10
N LYS A 344 -11.52 -17.59 20.83
CA LYS A 344 -10.83 -18.46 21.82
C LYS A 344 -10.28 -17.69 23.02
N ILE A 345 -9.85 -16.44 22.84
CA ILE A 345 -9.37 -15.59 23.95
C ILE A 345 -10.55 -15.13 24.84
N HIS A 346 -11.74 -14.94 24.27
CA HIS A 346 -12.90 -14.38 24.98
C HIS A 346 -13.90 -15.43 25.48
N ASN A 347 -14.03 -16.61 24.86
CA ASN A 347 -14.93 -17.68 25.34
C ASN A 347 -14.47 -18.35 26.65
N ASN A 348 -13.33 -17.93 27.22
CA ASN A 348 -12.94 -18.23 28.61
C ASN A 348 -13.43 -17.16 29.61
N LYS A 349 -14.28 -16.21 29.19
CA LYS A 349 -14.96 -15.23 30.05
C LYS A 349 -16.46 -15.15 29.67
N PRO A 350 -17.37 -15.09 30.65
CA PRO A 350 -18.80 -15.22 30.40
C PRO A 350 -19.36 -14.02 29.62
N GLU A 351 -20.32 -14.33 28.74
CA GLU A 351 -21.13 -13.47 27.88
C GLU A 351 -21.40 -12.05 28.44
N LYS A 352 -20.73 -11.04 27.89
CA LYS A 352 -21.19 -9.64 27.97
C LYS A 352 -21.19 -8.88 26.65
N VAL A 353 -20.81 -9.52 25.54
CA VAL A 353 -20.61 -8.82 24.24
C VAL A 353 -21.89 -8.77 23.38
N GLU A 354 -22.94 -9.52 23.70
CA GLU A 354 -24.13 -9.62 22.83
C GLU A 354 -25.25 -8.61 23.14
N LYS A 355 -25.03 -7.61 24.00
CA LYS A 355 -26.05 -6.61 24.36
C LYS A 355 -25.79 -5.17 23.89
N ALA A 356 -24.89 -4.97 22.93
CA ALA A 356 -24.67 -3.68 22.30
C ALA A 356 -24.68 -3.81 20.76
N VAL A 357 -25.88 -4.07 20.22
CA VAL A 357 -26.22 -3.89 18.79
C VAL A 357 -27.51 -3.08 18.74
#